data_AF-A0A920MSP5-F1
#
_entry.id   AF-A0A920MSP5-F1
#
_cell.length_a   1.000
_cell.length_b   1.000
_cell.length_c   1.000
_cell.angle_alpha   90.00
_cell.angle_beta   90.00
_cell.angle_gamma   90.00
#
_symmetry.space_group_name_H-M   'P 1'
#
loop_
_entity.id
_entity.type
_entity.pdbx_description
1 polymer ?
#
loop_
_entity_poly.entity_id
_entity_poly.type
_entity_poly.pdbx_seq_one_letter_code
_entity_poly.pdbx_strand_id
1 'polypeptide(L)' 'MKIVISKLPKSGWWQNGIPKYDDNPAMVEGAIPDLNIVEKERQGLISQ' A
#
# COMPACT_ATOMS: atom_id res chain seq x y z
N MET A 1 -13.00 -12.51 9.97
CA MET A 1 -12.61 -11.16 10.45
C MET A 1 -12.67 -10.21 9.26
N LYS A 2 -13.53 -9.18 9.28
CA LYS A 2 -13.58 -8.19 8.19
C LYS A 2 -12.76 -6.97 8.63
N ILE A 3 -11.57 -6.79 8.07
CA ILE A 3 -10.78 -5.57 8.30
C ILE A 3 -11.43 -4.48 7.44
N VAL A 4 -12.15 -3.55 8.07
CA VAL A 4 -12.76 -2.42 7.37
C VAL A 4 -11.79 -1.24 7.46
N ILE A 5 -10.97 -1.06 6.43
CA ILE A 5 -10.13 0.14 6.31
C ILE A 5 -11.02 1.26 5.78
N SER A 6 -11.58 2.07 6.68
CA SER A 6 -12.51 3.15 6.35
C SER A 6 -11.84 4.33 5.61
N LYS A 7 -10.52 4.48 5.73
CA LYS A 7 -9.73 5.51 5.05
C LYS A 7 -8.26 5.12 5.01
N LEU A 8 -7.56 5.42 3.91
CA LEU A 8 -6.10 5.39 3.92
C LEU A 8 -5.56 6.51 4.83
N PRO A 9 -4.48 6.26 5.59
CA PRO A 9 -3.86 7.31 6.39
C PRO A 9 -3.38 8.45 5.48
N LYS A 10 -3.44 9.70 5.98
CA LYS A 10 -3.04 10.90 5.22
C LYS A 10 -1.61 10.81 4.69
N SER A 11 -0.76 10.12 5.43
CA SER A 11 0.55 9.66 4.99
C SER A 11 0.80 8.26 5.52
N GLY A 12 1.42 7.42 4.71
CA GLY A 12 1.82 6.08 5.09
C GLY A 12 3.34 6.00 5.26
N TRP A 13 3.79 4.97 5.96
CA TRP A 13 5.23 4.64 6.05
C TRP A 13 5.86 4.46 4.66
N TRP A 14 5.07 4.05 3.66
CA TRP A 14 5.48 3.84 2.27
C TRP A 14 5.85 5.12 1.50
N GLN A 15 5.59 6.32 2.04
CA GLN A 15 6.06 7.57 1.42
C GLN A 15 7.60 7.70 1.45
N ASN A 16 8.25 7.00 2.39
CA ASN A 16 9.71 6.98 2.53
C ASN A 16 10.32 5.71 1.92
N GLY A 17 9.55 5.00 1.08
CA GLY A 17 9.91 3.70 0.54
C GLY A 17 9.49 2.54 1.45
N ILE A 18 9.47 1.33 0.88
CA ILE A 18 9.06 0.13 1.61
C ILE A 18 10.23 -0.61 2.28
N PRO A 19 10.06 -1.23 3.46
CA PRO A 19 11.09 -2.06 4.05
C PRO A 19 11.19 -3.36 3.25
N LYS A 20 12.38 -3.94 3.22
CA LYS A 20 12.56 -5.31 2.76
C LYS A 20 12.52 -6.25 3.96
N TYR A 21 11.93 -7.42 3.76
CA TYR A 21 12.01 -8.53 4.71
C TYR A 21 12.82 -9.66 4.08
N ASP A 22 13.63 -10.35 4.89
CA ASP A 22 14.54 -11.40 4.42
C ASP A 22 13.80 -12.59 3.81
N ASP A 23 12.58 -12.85 4.26
CA ASP A 23 11.71 -13.95 3.82
C ASP A 23 10.76 -13.56 2.68
N ASN A 24 10.77 -12.30 2.25
CA ASN A 24 9.93 -11.82 1.16
C ASN A 24 10.79 -11.27 0.00
N PRO A 25 11.25 -12.15 -0.91
CA PRO A 25 12.09 -11.75 -2.04
C PRO A 25 11.36 -10.83 -3.04
N ALA A 26 10.02 -10.71 -2.96
CA ALA A 26 9.25 -9.81 -3.80
C ALA A 26 9.33 -8.34 -3.33
N MET A 27 9.76 -8.09 -2.09
CA MET A 27 9.90 -6.74 -1.56
C MET A 27 11.26 -6.12 -1.91
N VAL A 28 11.22 -4.90 -2.42
CA VAL A 28 12.39 -4.11 -2.80
C VAL A 28 12.54 -2.96 -1.82
N GLU A 29 13.64 -2.95 -1.08
CA GLU A 29 13.91 -1.91 -0.08
C GLU A 29 13.93 -0.52 -0.71
N GLY A 30 13.24 0.44 -0.08
CA GLY A 30 13.17 1.83 -0.53
C GLY A 30 12.29 2.06 -1.75
N ALA A 31 11.66 1.03 -2.33
CA ALA A 31 10.74 1.22 -3.45
C ALA A 31 9.52 2.06 -3.00
N ILE A 32 9.20 3.10 -3.76
CA ILE A 32 8.03 3.94 -3.53
C ILE A 32 6.95 3.51 -4.53
N PRO A 33 5.76 3.07 -4.06
CA PRO A 33 4.68 2.67 -4.94
C PRO A 33 4.08 3.89 -5.67
N ASP A 34 3.63 3.70 -6.90
CA ASP A 34 2.87 4.73 -7.62
C ASP A 34 1.50 4.91 -6.96
N LEU A 35 1.36 6.00 -6.21
CA LEU A 35 0.14 6.31 -5.46
C LEU A 35 -1.07 6.44 -6.38
N ASN A 36 -0.92 6.88 -7.64
CA ASN A 36 -2.07 6.98 -8.55
C ASN A 36 -2.67 5.61 -8.86
N ILE A 37 -1.82 4.58 -8.96
CA ILE A 37 -2.26 3.20 -9.18
C ILE A 37 -2.95 2.67 -7.92
N VAL A 38 -2.31 2.85 -6.75
CA VAL A 38 -2.87 2.40 -5.45
C VAL A 38 -4.26 2.98 -5.21
N GLU A 39 -4.45 4.28 -5.48
CA GLU A 39 -5.75 4.90 -5.22
C GLU A 39 -6.81 4.40 -6.19
N LYS A 40 -6.45 4.22 -7.47
CA LYS A 40 -7.37 3.67 -8.48
C LYS A 40 -7.82 2.26 -8.11
N GLU A 41 -6.90 1.39 -7.72
CA GLU A 41 -7.21 0.01 -7.31
C GLU A 41 -8.07 -0.02 -6.06
N ARG A 42 -7.75 0.79 -5.05
CA ARG A 42 -8.55 0.91 -3.83
C ARG A 42 -9.97 1.36 -4.11
N GLN A 43 -10.17 2.38 -4.97
CA GLN A 43 -11.51 2.81 -5.35
C GLN A 43 -12.30 1.67 -5.98
N GLY A 44 -11.66 0.90 -6.87
CA GLY A 44 -12.27 -0.27 -7.48
C GLY A 44 -12.67 -1.36 -6.49
N LEU A 45 -11.93 -1.53 -5.38
CA LEU A 45 -12.24 -2.53 -4.35
C LEU A 45 -13.38 -2.11 -3.41
N ILE A 46 -13.43 -0.83 -3.03
CA ILE A 46 -14.44 -0.33 -2.07
C ILE A 46 -15.78 0.00 -2.72
N SER A 47 -15.82 0.16 -4.04
CA SER A 47 -17.05 0.48 -4.78
C SER A 47 -17.84 -0.75 -5.24
N GLN A 48 -17.43 -1.96 -4.81
CA GLN A 48 -18.12 -3.23 -5.12
C GLN A 48 -19.20 -3.58 -4.11
#